data_AF-A0A845S730-F1
#
_entry.id   AF-A0A845S730-F1
#
_cell.length_a   1.000
_cell.length_b   1.000
_cell.length_c   1.000
_cell.angle_alpha   90.00
_cell.angle_beta   90.00
_cell.angle_gamma   90.00
#
_symmetry.space_group_name_H-M   'P 1'
#
loop_
_entity.id
_entity.type
_entity.pdbx_description
1 polymer ?
#
loop_
_entity_poly.entity_id
_entity_poly.type
_entity_poly.pdbx_seq_one_letter_code
_entity_poly.pdbx_strand_id
1 'polypeptide(L)' 'MNTQLEFTKEIEKNTAGIYQKIKSVVPALEWPLHAPYIYKINELKKKKNAVILAHNYQTPEIYHG' A
#
# COMPACT_ATOMS: atom_id res chain seq x y z
N MET A 1 17.74 0.89 12.28
CA MET A 1 17.32 2.22 11.81
C MET A 1 15.80 2.23 11.76
N ASN A 2 15.14 2.98 12.63
CA ASN A 2 13.68 3.03 12.70
C ASN A 2 13.14 3.85 11.54
N THR A 3 12.74 3.19 10.46
CA THR A 3 12.02 3.81 9.35
C THR A 3 10.53 3.81 9.72
N GLN A 4 10.12 4.72 10.61
CA GLN A 4 8.69 4.97 10.83
C GLN A 4 8.12 5.59 9.56
N LEU A 5 7.45 4.76 8.75
CA LEU A 5 6.66 5.23 7.64
C LEU A 5 5.37 5.80 8.21
N GLU A 6 5.33 7.11 8.41
CA GLU A 6 4.19 7.78 9.04
C GLU A 6 3.04 7.98 8.07
N PHE A 7 1.81 7.79 8.53
CA PHE A 7 0.61 8.11 7.77
C PHE A 7 0.39 9.62 7.74
N THR A 8 0.77 10.25 6.63
CA THR A 8 0.57 11.68 6.39
C THR A 8 -0.60 11.94 5.45
N LYS A 9 -1.13 13.17 5.45
CA LYS A 9 -2.21 13.60 4.52
C LYS A 9 -1.82 13.41 3.05
N GLU A 10 -0.54 13.51 2.71
CA GLU A 10 -0.05 13.26 1.35
C GLU A 10 -0.17 11.78 0.98
N ILE A 11 0.22 10.88 1.88
CA ILE A 11 0.09 9.43 1.68
C ILE A 11 -1.37 9.04 1.57
N GLU A 12 -2.24 9.56 2.44
CA GLU A 12 -3.69 9.35 2.36
C GLU A 12 -4.22 9.71 0.97
N LYS A 13 -3.91 10.91 0.47
CA LYS A 13 -4.38 11.37 -0.85
C LYS A 13 -3.86 10.49 -1.99
N ASN A 14 -2.59 10.11 -1.96
CA ASN A 14 -1.97 9.27 -3.00
C ASN A 14 -2.48 7.83 -2.98
N THR A 15 -2.84 7.32 -1.81
CA THR A 15 -3.25 5.93 -1.62
C THR A 15 -4.78 5.75 -1.58
N ALA A 16 -5.57 6.83 -1.48
CA ALA A 16 -7.03 6.81 -1.46
C ALA A 16 -7.66 6.03 -2.62
N GLY A 17 -7.11 6.15 -3.83
CA GLY A 17 -7.59 5.40 -4.99
C GLY A 17 -7.34 3.89 -4.90
N ILE A 18 -6.27 3.48 -4.21
CA ILE A 18 -5.96 2.07 -3.93
C ILE A 18 -6.91 1.55 -2.86
N TYR A 19 -7.09 2.33 -1.79
CA TYR A 19 -8.03 2.00 -0.71
C TYR A 19 -9.44 1.71 -1.22
N GLN A 20 -9.96 2.56 -2.12
CA GLN A 20 -11.31 2.38 -2.67
C GLN A 20 -11.49 1.04 -3.39
N LYS A 21 -10.42 0.47 -3.97
CA LYS A 21 -10.47 -0.83 -4.65
C LYS A 21 -10.45 -1.99 -3.66
N ILE A 22 -9.74 -1.85 -2.55
CA ILE A 22 -9.51 -2.93 -1.58
C ILE A 22 -10.33 -2.80 -0.29
N LYS A 23 -11.17 -1.76 -0.17
CA LYS A 23 -12.02 -1.49 1.02
C LYS A 23 -12.92 -2.65 1.44
N SER A 24 -13.21 -3.57 0.53
CA SER A 24 -13.99 -4.78 0.81
C SER A 24 -13.20 -5.84 1.57
N VAL A 25 -11.87 -5.70 1.61
CA VAL A 25 -10.91 -6.69 2.10
C VAL A 25 -10.10 -6.12 3.26
N VAL A 26 -9.72 -4.84 3.20
CA VAL A 26 -8.94 -4.15 4.24
C VAL A 26 -9.83 -3.12 4.94
N PRO A 27 -10.07 -3.25 6.26
CA PRO A 27 -10.78 -2.26 7.07
C PRO A 27 -10.10 -0.89 7.12
N ALA A 28 -10.91 0.16 7.29
CA ALA A 28 -10.43 1.54 7.38
C ALA A 28 -9.45 1.77 8.55
N LEU A 29 -9.64 1.03 9.65
CA LEU A 29 -8.82 1.15 10.85
C LEU A 29 -7.37 0.69 10.61
N GLU A 30 -7.18 -0.30 9.74
CA GLU A 30 -5.87 -0.87 9.42
C GLU A 30 -5.17 -0.11 8.29
N TRP A 31 -5.91 0.69 7.52
CA TRP A 31 -5.40 1.41 6.37
C TRP A 31 -4.20 2.35 6.68
N PRO A 32 -4.20 3.14 7.77
CA PRO A 32 -3.06 3.98 8.13
C PRO A 32 -1.77 3.20 8.38
N LEU A 33 -1.86 1.91 8.74
CA LEU A 33 -0.69 1.06 8.93
C LEU A 33 -0.09 0.63 7.58
N HIS A 34 -0.93 0.30 6.59
CA HIS A 34 -0.47 -0.21 5.30
C HIS A 34 -0.14 0.90 4.27
N ALA A 35 -0.90 2.00 4.28
CA ALA A 35 -0.78 3.05 3.28
C ALA A 35 0.65 3.63 3.12
N PRO A 36 1.43 3.86 4.20
CA PRO A 36 2.79 4.36 4.08
C PRO A 36 3.74 3.37 3.36
N TYR A 37 3.56 2.06 3.58
CA TYR A 37 4.31 1.02 2.88
C TYR A 37 3.92 0.94 1.41
N ILE A 38 2.61 0.93 1.11
CA ILE A 38 2.09 0.89 -0.27
C ILE A 38 2.61 2.09 -1.07
N TYR A 39 2.61 3.29 -0.48
CA TYR A 39 3.16 4.49 -1.10
C TYR A 39 4.64 4.30 -1.45
N LYS A 40 5.44 3.82 -0.50
CA LYS A 40 6.89 3.65 -0.70
C LYS A 40 7.22 2.56 -1.70
N ILE A 41 6.49 1.44 -1.66
CA ILE A 41 6.62 0.34 -2.63
C ILE A 41 6.32 0.86 -4.04
N ASN A 42 5.25 1.63 -4.22
CA ASN A 42 4.91 2.20 -5.52
C ASN A 42 5.94 3.23 -6.02
N GLU A 43 6.50 4.04 -5.12
CA GLU A 43 7.63 4.94 -5.45
C GLU A 43 8.85 4.14 -5.96
N LEU A 44 9.20 3.05 -5.26
CA LEU A 44 10.33 2.20 -5.63
C LEU A 44 10.09 1.41 -6.92
N LYS A 45 8.86 0.90 -7.14
CA LYS A 45 8.48 0.24 -8.40
C LYS A 45 8.69 1.17 -9.58
N LYS A 46 8.26 2.43 -9.48
CA LYS A 46 8.48 3.44 -10.53
C LYS A 46 9.97 3.72 -10.73
N LYS A 47 10.71 3.97 -9.65
CA LYS A 47 12.16 4.26 -9.71
C LYS A 47 12.97 3.13 -10.33
N LYS A 48 12.58 1.87 -10.06
CA LYS A 48 13.28 0.68 -10.55
C LYS A 48 12.69 0.12 -11.84
N ASN A 49 11.62 0.73 -12.38
CA ASN A 49 10.83 0.17 -13.47
C ASN A 49 10.47 -1.32 -13.24
N ALA A 50 10.04 -1.63 -12.03
CA ALA A 50 9.85 -3.00 -11.56
C ALA A 50 8.38 -3.40 -11.51
N VAL A 51 8.11 -4.67 -11.85
CA VAL A 51 6.80 -5.32 -11.72
C VAL A 51 6.86 -6.28 -10.53
N ILE A 52 5.81 -6.29 -9.71
CA ILE A 52 5.64 -7.23 -8.60
C ILE A 52 4.63 -8.28 -9.06
N LEU A 53 5.02 -9.55 -9.06
CA LEU A 53 4.13 -10.68 -9.32
C LEU A 53 3.71 -11.27 -7.97
N ALA A 54 2.41 -11.36 -7.74
CA ALA A 54 1.84 -11.93 -6.53
C ALA A 54 1.07 -13.22 -6.85
N HIS A 55 1.24 -14.23 -6.01
CA HIS A 55 0.42 -15.45 -6.05
C HIS A 55 -0.88 -15.24 -5.26
N ASN A 56 -1.96 -15.93 -5.63
CA ASN A 56 -3.26 -15.83 -4.95
C ASN A 56 -3.30 -16.39 -3.51
N TYR A 57 -2.21 -17.00 -3.04
CA TYR A 57 -2.05 -17.44 -1.64
C TYR A 57 -1.36 -16.40 -0.76
N GLN A 58 -0.95 -15.25 -1.32
CA GLN A 58 -0.41 -14.15 -0.54
C GLN A 58 -1.52 -13.52 0.31
N THR A 59 -1.13 -12.84 1.38
CA THR A 59 -2.07 -12.13 2.23
C THR A 59 -2.87 -11.13 1.39
N PRO A 60 -4.15 -10.86 1.75
CA PRO A 60 -5.01 -10.03 0.93
C PRO A 60 -4.45 -8.61 0.72
N GLU A 61 -3.66 -8.11 1.67
CA GLU A 61 -2.90 -6.85 1.61
C GLU A 61 -1.86 -6.79 0.46
N ILE A 62 -1.31 -7.93 0.04
CA ILE A 62 -0.32 -8.05 -1.04
C ILE A 62 -0.99 -8.40 -2.37
N TYR A 63 -2.04 -9.23 -2.35
CA TYR A 63 -2.68 -9.70 -3.58
C TYR A 63 -3.62 -8.65 -4.20
N HIS A 64 -4.33 -7.87 -3.36
CA HIS A 64 -5.30 -6.87 -3.84
C HIS A 64 -4.72 -5.45 -3.95
N GLY A 65 -3.52 -5.20 -3.39
CA GLY A 65 -2.90 -3.87 -3.26
C GLY A 65 -1.50 -3.75 -3.82
#